data_AF-A0A1C3EPE5-F1
#
_entry.id   AF-A0A1C3EPE5-F1
#
_cell.length_a   1.000
_cell.length_b   1.000
_cell.length_c   1.000
_cell.angle_alpha   90.00
_cell.angle_beta   90.00
_cell.angle_gamma   90.00
#
_symmetry.space_group_name_H-M   'P 1'
#
loop_
_entity.id
_entity.type
_entity.pdbx_description
1 polymer ?
#
loop_
_entity_poly.entity_id
_entity_poly.type
_entity_poly.pdbx_seq_one_letter_code
_entity_poly.pdbx_strand_id
1 'polypeptide(L)'
;MFLIQPCSPDVVPLPLLLEADPCKRKIQGYLDQSQAWVVREGEVIIGACLTVQSNECIEIMNLSVLPEKQQRGVGRRLLEYVISHLQQQSSLPLVLGTGSFGHQLAFYQRLGFRLASIERDFFLKHYSEPLIEEGIQHRDMIRMKYEGSDRIYVDGFNECFSFQKATDDDIPFLYALRKITMTRYLEEAGMPCDEVSHLKRIKSYFEHADLIHYQGDPVGLFKVIYSVKENYWYLVQIQILPEYQGKGLGRAILQRLLLKAARHGEDVHLSVITSSPAMKLYKSMGFEEFGVQGSEILLRKIHSKINN
;
A
#
# COMPACT_ATOMS: atom_id res chain seq x y z
N MET A 1 2.48 -6.00 -23.00
CA MET A 1 2.14 -5.20 -21.80
C MET A 1 0.88 -5.79 -21.22
N PHE A 2 0.84 -6.01 -19.90
CA PHE A 2 -0.32 -6.62 -19.25
C PHE A 2 -1.15 -5.57 -18.53
N LEU A 3 -2.47 -5.72 -18.54
CA LEU A 3 -3.42 -4.83 -17.86
C LEU A 3 -4.02 -5.55 -16.66
N ILE A 4 -4.11 -4.85 -15.53
CA ILE A 4 -4.82 -5.33 -14.33
C ILE A 4 -6.12 -4.54 -14.22
N GLN A 5 -7.23 -5.23 -14.00
CA GLN A 5 -8.55 -4.58 -13.86
C GLN A 5 -9.51 -5.42 -13.02
N PRO A 6 -10.49 -4.79 -12.34
CA PRO A 6 -11.60 -5.50 -11.74
C PRO A 6 -12.47 -6.16 -12.81
N CYS A 7 -13.14 -7.27 -12.47
CA CYS A 7 -14.09 -7.95 -13.33
C CYS A 7 -15.18 -8.67 -12.53
N SER A 8 -16.21 -9.17 -13.22
CA SER A 8 -17.15 -10.12 -12.60
C SER A 8 -16.44 -11.45 -12.27
N PRO A 9 -16.69 -12.09 -11.12
CA PRO A 9 -16.03 -13.36 -10.78
C PRO A 9 -16.30 -14.48 -11.80
N ASP A 10 -17.50 -14.50 -12.38
CA ASP A 10 -17.99 -15.43 -13.39
C ASP A 10 -17.25 -15.36 -14.74
N VAL A 11 -16.51 -14.27 -15.01
CA VAL A 11 -15.66 -14.20 -16.21
C VAL A 11 -14.27 -14.81 -16.00
N VAL A 12 -13.90 -15.17 -14.77
CA VAL A 12 -12.60 -15.76 -14.47
C VAL A 12 -12.60 -17.24 -14.88
N PRO A 13 -11.68 -17.68 -15.74
CA PRO A 13 -11.66 -19.07 -16.18
C PRO A 13 -11.47 -20.03 -15.00
N LEU A 14 -12.37 -21.01 -14.86
CA LEU A 14 -12.25 -22.04 -13.83
C LEU A 14 -10.89 -22.77 -13.87
N PRO A 15 -10.30 -23.11 -15.03
CA PRO A 15 -8.96 -23.72 -15.07
C PRO A 15 -7.89 -22.88 -14.39
N LEU A 16 -7.98 -21.55 -14.47
CA LEU A 16 -7.04 -20.66 -13.80
C LEU A 16 -7.24 -20.66 -12.28
N LEU A 17 -8.49 -20.65 -11.81
CA LEU A 17 -8.79 -20.71 -10.36
C LEU A 17 -8.33 -22.02 -9.72
N LEU A 18 -8.41 -23.12 -10.47
CA LEU A 18 -7.99 -24.45 -10.04
C LEU A 18 -6.47 -24.55 -9.79
N GLU A 19 -5.66 -23.65 -10.37
CA GLU A 19 -4.22 -23.57 -10.07
C GLU A 19 -3.93 -23.18 -8.62
N ALA A 20 -4.84 -22.44 -7.97
CA ALA A 20 -4.67 -22.00 -6.58
C ALA A 20 -5.54 -22.78 -5.57
N ASP A 21 -6.72 -23.26 -5.98
CA ASP A 21 -7.59 -24.12 -5.18
C ASP A 21 -8.07 -25.30 -6.04
N PRO A 22 -7.55 -26.52 -5.86
CA PRO A 22 -7.90 -27.66 -6.71
C PRO A 22 -9.34 -28.16 -6.49
N CYS A 23 -10.10 -27.60 -5.54
CA CYS A 23 -11.46 -28.01 -5.24
C CYS A 23 -12.50 -27.08 -5.90
N LYS A 24 -13.05 -27.51 -7.03
CA LYS A 24 -14.15 -26.81 -7.72
C LYS A 24 -15.32 -26.43 -6.80
N ARG A 25 -15.70 -27.34 -5.88
CA ARG A 25 -16.81 -27.09 -4.93
C ARG A 25 -16.49 -25.92 -4.00
N LYS A 26 -15.25 -25.80 -3.53
CA LYS A 26 -14.83 -24.68 -2.66
C LYS A 26 -14.82 -23.37 -3.43
N ILE A 27 -14.27 -23.36 -4.65
CA ILE A 27 -14.33 -22.20 -5.55
C ILE A 27 -15.77 -21.72 -5.72
N GLN A 28 -16.69 -22.62 -6.06
CA GLN A 28 -18.11 -22.30 -6.23
C GLN A 28 -18.72 -21.68 -4.95
N GLY A 29 -18.26 -22.10 -3.77
CA GLY A 29 -18.75 -21.60 -2.48
C GLY A 29 -18.37 -20.17 -2.15
N TYR A 30 -17.32 -19.61 -2.77
CA TYR A 30 -16.93 -18.21 -2.57
C TYR A 30 -17.08 -17.33 -3.82
N LEU A 31 -17.34 -17.91 -4.99
CA LEU A 31 -17.31 -17.18 -6.26
C LEU A 31 -18.33 -16.03 -6.31
N ASP A 32 -19.59 -16.30 -5.97
CA ASP A 32 -20.70 -15.35 -6.09
C ASP A 32 -20.58 -14.14 -5.14
N GLN A 33 -19.87 -14.31 -4.03
CA GLN A 33 -19.62 -13.29 -3.02
C GLN A 33 -18.24 -12.61 -3.16
N SER A 34 -17.46 -13.00 -4.16
CA SER A 34 -16.12 -12.47 -4.38
C SER A 34 -16.15 -11.15 -5.14
N GLN A 35 -15.21 -10.27 -4.81
CA GLN A 35 -14.68 -9.31 -5.76
C GLN A 35 -13.52 -9.96 -6.51
N ALA A 36 -13.38 -9.68 -7.81
CA ALA A 36 -12.38 -10.30 -8.65
C ALA A 36 -11.57 -9.27 -9.45
N TRP A 37 -10.27 -9.54 -9.59
CA TRP A 37 -9.35 -8.82 -10.46
C TRP A 37 -8.61 -9.79 -11.36
N VAL A 38 -8.38 -9.39 -12.61
CA VAL A 38 -7.66 -10.20 -13.60
C VAL A 38 -6.48 -9.46 -14.19
N VAL A 39 -5.46 -10.22 -14.57
CA VAL A 39 -4.38 -9.76 -15.44
C VAL A 39 -4.65 -10.25 -16.86
N ARG A 40 -4.65 -9.34 -17.84
CA ARG A 40 -4.82 -9.66 -19.25
C ARG A 40 -3.55 -9.44 -20.06
N GLU A 41 -3.26 -10.37 -20.97
CA GLU A 41 -2.34 -10.20 -22.09
C GLU A 41 -3.14 -10.22 -23.40
N GLY A 42 -3.40 -9.04 -23.97
CA GLY A 42 -4.41 -8.92 -25.03
C GLY A 42 -5.78 -9.37 -24.50
N GLU A 43 -6.44 -10.28 -25.20
CA GLU A 43 -7.74 -10.83 -24.80
C GLU A 43 -7.64 -11.95 -23.74
N VAL A 44 -6.45 -12.50 -23.51
CA VAL A 44 -6.27 -13.69 -22.66
C VAL A 44 -6.11 -13.27 -21.20
N ILE A 45 -6.92 -13.87 -20.32
CA ILE A 45 -6.74 -13.77 -18.86
C ILE A 45 -5.60 -14.71 -18.46
N ILE A 46 -4.54 -14.14 -17.88
CA ILE A 46 -3.33 -14.88 -17.49
C ILE A 46 -3.12 -14.98 -15.98
N GLY A 47 -3.93 -14.29 -15.19
CA GLY A 47 -3.90 -14.33 -13.73
C GLY A 47 -5.16 -13.74 -13.11
N ALA A 48 -5.49 -14.16 -11.91
CA ALA A 48 -6.69 -13.76 -11.20
C ALA A 48 -6.47 -13.67 -9.69
N CYS A 49 -7.18 -12.75 -9.04
CA CYS A 49 -7.22 -12.61 -7.60
C CYS A 49 -8.68 -12.43 -7.17
N LEU A 50 -9.16 -13.27 -6.26
CA LEU A 50 -10.52 -13.20 -5.72
C LEU A 50 -10.46 -12.92 -4.22
N THR A 51 -11.30 -12.01 -3.76
CA THR A 51 -11.41 -11.66 -2.34
C THR A 51 -12.84 -11.68 -1.85
N VAL A 52 -13.06 -12.12 -0.63
CA VAL A 52 -14.35 -12.04 0.06
C VAL A 52 -14.24 -11.10 1.23
N GLN A 53 -15.20 -10.18 1.36
CA GLN A 53 -15.27 -9.26 2.48
C GLN A 53 -16.30 -9.75 3.50
N SER A 54 -15.88 -9.79 4.76
CA SER A 54 -16.74 -9.98 5.93
C SER A 54 -16.83 -8.66 6.73
N ASN A 55 -17.49 -8.69 7.89
CA ASN A 55 -17.49 -7.56 8.81
C ASN A 55 -16.13 -7.36 9.52
N GLU A 56 -15.30 -8.40 9.60
CA GLU A 56 -14.05 -8.39 10.37
C GLU A 56 -12.81 -8.20 9.50
N CYS A 57 -12.82 -8.71 8.27
CA CYS A 57 -11.67 -8.69 7.37
C CYS A 57 -12.07 -8.84 5.90
N ILE A 58 -11.11 -8.56 5.03
CA ILE A 58 -11.12 -8.94 3.61
C ILE A 58 -10.14 -10.10 3.46
N GLU A 59 -10.60 -11.24 2.97
CA GLU A 59 -9.77 -12.43 2.76
C GLU A 59 -9.49 -12.63 1.27
N ILE A 60 -8.22 -12.84 0.92
CA ILE A 60 -7.83 -13.32 -0.41
C ILE A 60 -8.07 -14.83 -0.47
N MET A 61 -9.09 -15.22 -1.23
CA MET A 61 -9.54 -16.61 -1.37
C MET A 61 -8.78 -17.34 -2.47
N ASN A 62 -8.38 -16.62 -3.52
CA ASN A 62 -7.68 -17.18 -4.66
C ASN A 62 -6.66 -16.17 -5.20
N LEU A 63 -5.46 -16.63 -5.52
CA LEU A 63 -4.47 -15.88 -6.29
C LEU A 63 -3.75 -16.85 -7.22
N SER A 64 -4.03 -16.73 -8.52
CA SER A 64 -3.56 -17.67 -9.54
C SER A 64 -2.94 -16.93 -10.72
N VAL A 65 -1.94 -17.56 -11.33
CA VAL A 65 -1.29 -17.11 -12.57
C VAL A 65 -1.03 -18.35 -13.41
N LEU A 66 -1.31 -18.29 -14.71
CA LEU A 66 -1.04 -19.39 -15.64
C LEU A 66 0.40 -19.88 -15.50
N PRO A 67 0.65 -21.20 -15.40
CA PRO A 67 1.98 -21.77 -15.16
C PRO A 67 3.09 -21.18 -16.04
N GLU A 68 2.85 -21.04 -17.35
CA GLU A 68 3.80 -20.52 -18.33
C GLU A 68 4.10 -19.01 -18.18
N LYS A 69 3.29 -18.29 -17.40
CA LYS A 69 3.42 -16.85 -17.08
C LYS A 69 3.92 -16.60 -15.66
N GLN A 70 4.11 -17.64 -14.85
CA GLN A 70 4.69 -17.53 -13.51
C GLN A 70 6.17 -17.11 -13.56
N GLN A 71 6.72 -16.68 -12.41
CA GLN A 71 8.11 -16.19 -12.26
C GLN A 71 8.48 -14.97 -13.13
N ARG A 72 7.49 -14.28 -13.72
CA ARG A 72 7.67 -13.04 -14.50
C ARG A 72 7.17 -11.79 -13.77
N GLY A 73 6.91 -11.89 -12.46
CA GLY A 73 6.37 -10.79 -11.64
C GLY A 73 4.86 -10.54 -11.78
N VAL A 74 4.13 -11.34 -12.56
CA VAL A 74 2.67 -11.17 -12.79
C VAL A 74 1.87 -11.21 -11.48
N GLY A 75 2.02 -12.29 -10.70
CA GLY A 75 1.29 -12.45 -9.44
C GLY A 75 1.65 -11.38 -8.41
N ARG A 76 2.92 -10.94 -8.40
CA ARG A 76 3.39 -9.84 -7.56
C ARG A 76 2.64 -8.54 -7.90
N ARG A 77 2.63 -8.14 -9.18
CA ARG A 77 1.97 -6.91 -9.63
C ARG A 77 0.46 -6.96 -9.42
N LEU A 78 -0.16 -8.12 -9.68
CA LEU A 78 -1.59 -8.34 -9.41
C LEU A 78 -1.90 -8.11 -7.93
N LEU A 79 -1.16 -8.75 -7.03
CA LEU A 79 -1.42 -8.63 -5.60
C LEU A 79 -1.10 -7.21 -5.08
N GLU A 80 -0.03 -6.57 -5.54
CA GLU A 80 0.28 -5.16 -5.23
C GLU A 80 -0.85 -4.21 -5.66
N TYR A 81 -1.43 -4.42 -6.85
CA TYR A 81 -2.60 -3.70 -7.33
C TYR A 81 -3.81 -3.91 -6.43
N VAL A 82 -4.15 -5.16 -6.13
CA VAL A 82 -5.34 -5.52 -5.33
C VAL A 82 -5.22 -4.95 -3.92
N ILE A 83 -4.05 -5.07 -3.28
CA ILE A 83 -3.78 -4.47 -1.96
C ILE A 83 -4.04 -2.96 -2.01
N SER A 84 -3.46 -2.26 -2.99
CA SER A 84 -3.63 -0.81 -3.14
C SER A 84 -5.10 -0.44 -3.32
N HIS A 85 -5.85 -1.19 -4.14
CA HIS A 85 -7.26 -0.94 -4.40
C HIS A 85 -8.11 -1.13 -3.13
N LEU A 86 -7.91 -2.24 -2.42
CA LEU A 86 -8.66 -2.56 -1.20
C LEU A 86 -8.37 -1.56 -0.07
N GLN A 87 -7.12 -1.15 0.11
CA GLN A 87 -6.71 -0.16 1.12
C GLN A 87 -7.29 1.25 0.88
N GLN A 88 -7.72 1.56 -0.35
CA GLN A 88 -8.40 2.81 -0.68
C GLN A 88 -9.91 2.74 -0.37
N GLN A 89 -10.50 1.55 -0.35
CA GLN A 89 -11.93 1.34 -0.17
C GLN A 89 -12.31 0.96 1.27
N SER A 90 -11.40 0.33 2.01
CA SER A 90 -11.68 -0.22 3.33
C SER A 90 -10.48 -0.11 4.27
N SER A 91 -10.77 0.07 5.56
CA SER A 91 -9.79 -0.03 6.65
C SER A 91 -9.75 -1.42 7.30
N LEU A 92 -10.58 -2.37 6.82
CA LEU A 92 -10.58 -3.73 7.35
C LEU A 92 -9.22 -4.41 7.14
N PRO A 93 -8.79 -5.26 8.08
CA PRO A 93 -7.63 -6.13 7.89
C PRO A 93 -7.73 -6.94 6.59
N LEU A 94 -6.63 -6.98 5.83
CA LEU A 94 -6.47 -7.88 4.69
C LEU A 94 -5.74 -9.14 5.15
N VAL A 95 -6.34 -10.31 4.90
CA VAL A 95 -5.83 -11.61 5.33
C VAL A 95 -5.83 -12.61 4.18
N LEU A 96 -5.10 -13.71 4.35
CA LEU A 96 -5.14 -14.86 3.44
C LEU A 96 -4.82 -16.15 4.20
N GLY A 97 -5.26 -17.28 3.63
CA GLY A 97 -4.85 -18.63 4.04
C GLY A 97 -3.92 -19.25 3.00
N THR A 98 -2.84 -19.90 3.45
CA THR A 98 -1.91 -20.60 2.55
C THR A 98 -1.35 -21.87 3.20
N GLY A 99 -0.69 -22.72 2.41
CA GLY A 99 -0.02 -23.93 2.91
C GLY A 99 1.02 -23.61 3.97
N SER A 100 1.33 -24.58 4.85
CA SER A 100 2.27 -24.36 5.95
C SER A 100 3.75 -24.44 5.54
N PHE A 101 4.03 -24.73 4.28
CA PHE A 101 5.35 -24.77 3.66
C PHE A 101 5.24 -24.45 2.16
N GLY A 102 6.38 -24.38 1.47
CA GLY A 102 6.43 -24.09 0.04
C GLY A 102 6.77 -22.63 -0.29
N HIS A 103 6.83 -22.35 -1.59
CA HIS A 103 7.29 -21.06 -2.12
C HIS A 103 6.31 -19.89 -1.85
N GLN A 104 5.04 -20.19 -1.57
CA GLN A 104 4.00 -19.16 -1.38
C GLN A 104 4.26 -18.30 -0.13
N LEU A 105 4.80 -18.89 0.95
CA LEU A 105 5.09 -18.15 2.19
C LEU A 105 6.09 -17.01 1.96
N ALA A 106 7.21 -17.30 1.31
CA ALA A 106 8.21 -16.29 0.99
C ALA A 106 7.66 -15.22 0.02
N PHE A 107 6.78 -15.62 -0.91
CA PHE A 107 6.10 -14.70 -1.81
C PHE A 107 5.23 -13.70 -1.06
N TYR A 108 4.33 -14.15 -0.18
CA TYR A 108 3.46 -13.28 0.59
C TYR A 108 4.23 -12.42 1.61
N GLN A 109 5.26 -12.97 2.25
CA GLN A 109 6.10 -12.21 3.18
C GLN A 109 6.82 -11.04 2.52
N ARG A 110 7.39 -11.24 1.33
CA ARG A 110 8.02 -10.14 0.55
C ARG A 110 7.02 -9.05 0.16
N LEU A 111 5.74 -9.38 0.11
CA LEU A 111 4.65 -8.45 -0.19
C LEU A 111 4.04 -7.81 1.05
N GLY A 112 4.58 -8.06 2.26
CA GLY A 112 4.16 -7.40 3.49
C GLY A 112 3.17 -8.18 4.34
N PHE A 113 2.91 -9.45 4.03
CA PHE A 113 2.12 -10.32 4.89
C PHE A 113 2.97 -10.94 6.01
N ARG A 114 2.41 -11.01 7.21
CA ARG A 114 3.03 -11.68 8.37
C ARG A 114 2.14 -12.81 8.85
N LEU A 115 2.76 -13.84 9.42
CA LEU A 115 2.04 -14.94 10.07
C LEU A 115 1.18 -14.37 11.21
N ALA A 116 -0.10 -14.75 11.21
CA ALA A 116 -1.08 -14.36 12.22
C ALA A 116 -1.48 -15.55 13.10
N SER A 117 -1.81 -16.70 12.49
CA SER A 117 -2.18 -17.92 13.22
C SER A 117 -1.99 -19.17 12.36
N ILE A 118 -2.16 -20.35 12.97
CA ILE A 118 -2.11 -21.65 12.31
C ILE A 118 -3.43 -22.37 12.58
N GLU A 119 -4.13 -22.78 11.53
CA GLU A 119 -5.30 -23.65 11.60
C GLU A 119 -4.88 -25.11 11.39
N ARG A 120 -4.91 -25.88 12.47
CA ARG A 120 -4.45 -27.28 12.46
C ARG A 120 -5.39 -28.22 11.71
N ASP A 121 -4.79 -29.07 10.89
CA ASP A 121 -5.45 -30.08 10.06
C ASP A 121 -6.52 -29.49 9.12
N PHE A 122 -6.43 -28.21 8.75
CA PHE A 122 -7.36 -27.54 7.84
C PHE A 122 -7.51 -28.33 6.53
N PHE A 123 -6.41 -28.66 5.87
CA PHE A 123 -6.47 -29.32 4.57
C PHE A 123 -7.05 -30.74 4.65
N LEU A 124 -6.81 -31.45 5.75
CA LEU A 124 -7.39 -32.78 6.01
C LEU A 124 -8.91 -32.74 6.21
N LYS A 125 -9.43 -31.64 6.77
CA LYS A 125 -10.87 -31.46 7.06
C LYS A 125 -11.64 -30.94 5.86
N HIS A 126 -10.99 -30.16 4.99
CA HIS A 126 -11.67 -29.38 3.96
C HIS A 126 -11.43 -29.88 2.52
N TYR A 127 -10.54 -30.86 2.31
CA TYR A 127 -10.28 -31.46 1.00
C TYR A 127 -10.40 -32.99 1.10
N SER A 128 -11.08 -33.60 0.13
CA SER A 128 -11.22 -35.06 0.05
C SER A 128 -9.96 -35.75 -0.47
N GLU A 129 -9.28 -35.10 -1.43
CA GLU A 129 -8.02 -35.59 -1.99
C GLU A 129 -6.83 -34.98 -1.22
N PRO A 130 -5.79 -35.78 -0.91
CA PRO A 130 -4.57 -35.27 -0.30
C PRO A 130 -3.88 -34.22 -1.19
N LEU A 131 -3.62 -33.04 -0.62
CA LEU A 131 -2.81 -32.01 -1.27
C LEU A 131 -1.34 -32.26 -0.94
N ILE A 132 -0.54 -32.65 -1.94
CA ILE A 132 0.87 -33.02 -1.77
C ILE A 132 1.74 -32.06 -2.59
N GLU A 133 2.73 -31.45 -1.94
CA GLU A 133 3.74 -30.59 -2.55
C GLU A 133 5.12 -31.11 -2.13
N GLU A 134 6.02 -31.34 -3.10
CA GLU A 134 7.37 -31.89 -2.87
C GLU A 134 7.38 -33.20 -2.03
N GLY A 135 6.32 -34.03 -2.17
CA GLY A 135 6.18 -35.29 -1.44
C GLY A 135 5.68 -35.16 -0.01
N ILE A 136 5.38 -33.93 0.46
CA ILE A 136 4.84 -33.65 1.79
C ILE A 136 3.35 -33.31 1.65
N GLN A 137 2.50 -33.94 2.46
CA GLN A 137 1.08 -33.62 2.50
C GLN A 137 0.83 -32.34 3.30
N HIS A 138 0.13 -31.37 2.70
CA HIS A 138 -0.40 -30.21 3.40
C HIS A 138 -1.44 -30.66 4.44
N ARG A 139 -1.24 -30.24 5.69
CA ARG A 139 -2.14 -30.54 6.82
C ARG A 139 -2.72 -29.26 7.39
N ASP A 140 -1.84 -28.36 7.79
CA ASP A 140 -2.18 -27.10 8.46
C ASP A 140 -2.24 -25.95 7.48
N MET A 141 -3.14 -24.99 7.72
CA MET A 141 -3.18 -23.73 7.00
C MET A 141 -2.53 -22.63 7.84
N ILE A 142 -1.62 -21.87 7.24
CA ILE A 142 -1.11 -20.64 7.83
C ILE A 142 -2.03 -19.49 7.44
N ARG A 143 -2.53 -18.78 8.45
CA ARG A 143 -3.21 -17.50 8.26
C ARG A 143 -2.19 -16.39 8.30
N MET A 144 -2.22 -15.55 7.27
CA MET A 144 -1.35 -14.39 7.16
C MET A 144 -2.18 -13.12 7.11
N LYS A 145 -1.66 -12.06 7.74
CA LYS A 145 -2.26 -10.74 7.76
C LYS A 145 -1.32 -9.73 7.11
N TYR A 146 -1.86 -8.86 6.27
CA TYR A 146 -1.10 -7.80 5.64
C TYR A 146 -0.75 -6.70 6.64
N GLU A 147 0.52 -6.57 6.97
CA GLU A 147 1.03 -5.59 7.94
C GLU A 147 1.65 -4.36 7.25
N GLY A 148 1.63 -4.31 5.92
CA GLY A 148 2.16 -3.19 5.13
C GLY A 148 3.42 -3.58 4.37
N SER A 149 3.75 -2.79 3.35
CA SER A 149 4.94 -2.93 2.53
C SER A 149 5.73 -1.62 2.51
N ASP A 150 7.05 -1.74 2.34
CA ASP A 150 7.92 -0.60 2.05
C ASP A 150 7.85 -0.18 0.58
N ARG A 151 6.98 -0.83 -0.20
CA ARG A 151 6.68 -0.51 -1.58
C ARG A 151 5.25 0.00 -1.72
N ILE A 152 5.06 0.97 -2.59
CA ILE A 152 3.74 1.53 -2.91
C ILE A 152 3.48 1.36 -4.39
N TYR A 153 2.41 0.65 -4.72
CA TYR A 153 1.86 0.63 -6.06
C TYR A 153 0.96 1.85 -6.28
N VAL A 154 1.03 2.43 -7.48
CA VAL A 154 0.19 3.55 -7.90
C VAL A 154 -0.24 3.28 -9.34
N ASP A 155 -1.54 3.41 -9.60
CA ASP A 155 -2.07 3.21 -10.94
C ASP A 155 -1.41 4.11 -11.98
N GLY A 156 -1.18 3.55 -13.17
CA GLY A 156 -0.47 4.23 -14.26
C GLY A 156 1.06 4.12 -14.18
N PHE A 157 1.62 3.53 -13.12
CA PHE A 157 3.04 3.22 -13.04
C PHE A 157 3.32 1.73 -13.25
N ASN A 158 4.40 1.43 -13.97
CA ASN A 158 4.78 0.05 -14.28
C ASN A 158 5.50 -0.68 -13.14
N GLU A 159 5.99 0.07 -12.16
CA GLU A 159 6.76 -0.41 -11.01
C GLU A 159 6.25 0.27 -9.74
N CYS A 160 6.50 -0.33 -8.59
CA CYS A 160 6.23 0.32 -7.31
C CYS A 160 7.29 1.38 -6.96
N PHE A 161 6.85 2.37 -6.21
CA PHE A 161 7.72 3.27 -5.48
C PHE A 161 8.29 2.57 -4.25
N SER A 162 9.49 2.96 -3.83
CA SER A 162 10.14 2.44 -2.63
C SER A 162 10.67 3.60 -1.77
N PHE A 163 11.06 3.29 -0.54
CA PHE A 163 11.52 4.29 0.43
C PHE A 163 12.91 3.90 0.93
N GLN A 164 13.81 4.88 0.97
CA GLN A 164 15.16 4.71 1.49
C GLN A 164 15.50 5.89 2.41
N LYS A 165 16.21 5.62 3.51
CA LYS A 165 16.69 6.69 4.38
C LYS A 165 17.62 7.64 3.62
N ALA A 166 17.37 8.94 3.76
CA ALA A 166 18.25 9.95 3.21
C ALA A 166 19.57 10.01 3.99
N THR A 167 20.64 10.34 3.27
CA THR A 167 22.00 10.54 3.76
C THR A 167 22.48 11.94 3.39
N ASP A 168 23.60 12.40 3.96
CA ASP A 168 24.13 13.74 3.65
C ASP A 168 24.44 13.91 2.15
N ASP A 169 24.75 12.83 1.43
CA ASP A 169 24.98 12.82 -0.02
C ASP A 169 23.72 13.21 -0.82
N ASP A 170 22.53 13.08 -0.21
CA ASP A 170 21.24 13.40 -0.84
C ASP A 170 20.84 14.88 -0.67
N ILE A 171 21.56 15.65 0.15
CA ILE A 171 21.26 17.07 0.40
C ILE A 171 21.14 17.89 -0.90
N PRO A 172 22.02 17.73 -1.92
CA PRO A 172 21.88 18.44 -3.19
C PRO A 172 20.54 18.16 -3.88
N PHE A 173 20.10 16.89 -3.92
CA PHE A 173 18.80 16.51 -4.47
C PHE A 173 17.65 17.11 -3.67
N LEU A 174 17.68 16.98 -2.33
CA LEU A 174 16.63 17.50 -1.44
C LEU A 174 16.51 19.03 -1.54
N TYR A 175 17.63 19.72 -1.72
CA TYR A 175 17.66 21.17 -1.95
C TYR A 175 17.01 21.54 -3.28
N ALA A 176 17.38 20.88 -4.37
CA ALA A 176 16.77 21.08 -5.67
C ALA A 176 15.26 20.77 -5.66
N LEU A 177 14.86 19.63 -5.07
CA LEU A 177 13.46 19.23 -4.89
C LEU A 177 12.68 20.28 -4.10
N ARG A 178 13.26 20.80 -3.00
CA ARG A 178 12.58 21.81 -2.18
C ARG A 178 12.40 23.11 -2.93
N LYS A 179 13.40 23.57 -3.68
CA LYS A 179 13.28 24.79 -4.49
C LYS A 179 12.18 24.68 -5.52
N ILE A 180 12.18 23.62 -6.33
CA ILE A 180 11.20 23.45 -7.41
C ILE A 180 9.77 23.26 -6.88
N THR A 181 9.60 22.69 -5.68
CA THR A 181 8.26 22.42 -5.11
C THR A 181 7.73 23.49 -4.16
N MET A 182 8.60 24.32 -3.55
CA MET A 182 8.17 25.22 -2.47
C MET A 182 8.48 26.70 -2.66
N THR A 183 9.51 27.09 -3.43
CA THR A 183 9.96 28.51 -3.46
C THR A 183 8.82 29.47 -3.78
N ARG A 184 8.03 29.17 -4.82
CA ARG A 184 6.84 29.95 -5.17
C ARG A 184 5.87 30.14 -3.99
N TYR A 185 5.52 29.06 -3.30
CA TYR A 185 4.55 29.12 -2.19
C TYR A 185 5.10 29.81 -0.96
N LEU A 186 6.42 29.72 -0.73
CA LEU A 186 7.08 30.43 0.35
C LEU A 186 7.09 31.94 0.08
N GLU A 187 7.40 32.36 -1.15
CA GLU A 187 7.38 33.76 -1.58
C GLU A 187 5.97 34.36 -1.47
N GLU A 188 4.95 33.67 -1.99
CA GLU A 188 3.55 34.07 -1.89
C GLU A 188 3.08 34.22 -0.42
N ALA A 189 3.63 33.39 0.49
CA ALA A 189 3.30 33.40 1.91
C ALA A 189 4.16 34.35 2.75
N GLY A 190 5.09 35.10 2.14
CA GLY A 190 6.04 35.98 2.84
C GLY A 190 7.05 35.23 3.73
N MET A 191 7.33 33.97 3.43
CA MET A 191 8.24 33.11 4.19
C MET A 191 9.66 33.14 3.61
N PRO A 192 10.71 32.92 4.43
CA PRO A 192 12.09 32.88 3.95
C PRO A 192 12.32 31.82 2.86
N CYS A 193 12.90 32.25 1.73
CA CYS A 193 13.23 31.42 0.57
C CYS A 193 14.73 31.44 0.21
N ASP A 194 15.58 31.99 1.09
CA ASP A 194 17.02 31.98 0.93
C ASP A 194 17.62 30.57 1.15
N GLU A 195 18.85 30.38 0.69
CA GLU A 195 19.55 29.09 0.77
C GLU A 195 19.68 28.58 2.20
N VAL A 196 20.02 29.44 3.16
CA VAL A 196 20.20 29.07 4.57
C VAL A 196 18.89 28.55 5.14
N SER A 197 17.77 29.21 4.84
CA SER A 197 16.43 28.80 5.26
C SER A 197 16.01 27.45 4.65
N HIS A 198 16.31 27.23 3.37
CA HIS A 198 16.06 25.94 2.71
C HIS A 198 16.87 24.81 3.36
N LEU A 199 18.17 25.01 3.55
CA LEU A 199 19.06 24.01 4.17
C LEU A 199 18.67 23.72 5.62
N LYS A 200 18.28 24.74 6.39
CA LYS A 200 17.78 24.58 7.76
C LYS A 200 16.54 23.67 7.80
N ARG A 201 15.59 23.85 6.88
CA ARG A 201 14.39 22.99 6.82
C ARG A 201 14.72 21.56 6.38
N ILE A 202 15.68 21.37 5.48
CA ILE A 202 16.12 20.03 5.06
C ILE A 202 16.74 19.28 6.24
N LYS A 203 17.66 19.92 6.97
CA LYS A 203 18.39 19.34 8.11
C LYS A 203 17.54 19.11 9.36
N SER A 204 16.40 19.79 9.49
CA SER A 204 15.46 19.55 10.59
C SER A 204 14.82 18.16 10.47
N TYR A 205 14.92 17.35 11.52
CA TYR A 205 14.43 15.95 11.55
C TYR A 205 14.97 15.11 10.38
N PHE A 206 16.26 15.25 10.08
CA PHE A 206 16.89 14.61 8.91
C PHE A 206 16.95 13.09 9.06
N GLU A 207 17.11 12.58 10.28
CA GLU A 207 17.05 11.16 10.63
C GLU A 207 15.71 10.50 10.29
N HIS A 208 14.66 11.32 10.11
CA HIS A 208 13.33 10.89 9.71
C HIS A 208 13.02 11.11 8.22
N ALA A 209 14.01 11.54 7.42
CA ALA A 209 13.85 11.74 5.99
C ALA A 209 13.97 10.42 5.23
N ASP A 210 12.91 10.07 4.49
CA ASP A 210 12.90 8.97 3.54
C ASP A 210 12.80 9.54 2.10
N LEU A 211 13.77 9.22 1.26
CA LEU A 211 13.68 9.42 -0.18
C LEU A 211 12.66 8.47 -0.76
N ILE A 212 11.81 8.99 -1.65
CA ILE A 212 10.88 8.21 -2.45
C ILE A 212 11.61 7.86 -3.75
N HIS A 213 11.80 6.58 -4.04
CA HIS A 213 12.46 6.11 -5.26
C HIS A 213 11.45 5.53 -6.26
N TYR A 214 11.69 5.78 -7.54
CA TYR A 214 11.00 5.12 -8.66
C TYR A 214 12.05 4.65 -9.68
N GLN A 215 12.03 3.36 -10.04
CA GLN A 215 12.99 2.76 -10.98
C GLN A 215 14.47 2.98 -10.61
N GLY A 216 14.77 3.16 -9.32
CA GLY A 216 16.12 3.40 -8.80
C GLY A 216 16.42 4.86 -8.50
N ASP A 217 15.73 5.80 -9.14
CA ASP A 217 16.01 7.22 -9.01
C ASP A 217 15.17 7.88 -7.88
N PRO A 218 15.74 8.85 -7.13
CA PRO A 218 14.99 9.61 -6.16
C PRO A 218 14.01 10.57 -6.86
N VAL A 219 12.74 10.49 -6.50
CA VAL A 219 11.63 11.26 -7.08
C VAL A 219 10.87 12.10 -6.08
N GLY A 220 11.25 12.03 -4.81
CA GLY A 220 10.60 12.80 -3.76
C GLY A 220 11.19 12.57 -2.37
N LEU A 221 10.58 13.22 -1.39
CA LEU A 221 10.89 13.15 0.03
C LEU A 221 9.60 12.91 0.81
N PHE A 222 9.65 12.00 1.77
CA PHE A 222 8.64 11.80 2.79
C PHE A 222 9.31 11.83 4.17
N LYS A 223 8.83 12.68 5.07
CA LYS A 223 9.40 12.89 6.40
C LYS A 223 8.29 12.97 7.43
N VAL A 224 8.26 12.02 8.36
CA VAL A 224 7.25 11.90 9.40
C VAL A 224 7.91 11.56 10.73
N ILE A 225 7.42 12.18 11.80
CA ILE A 225 7.84 11.89 13.19
C ILE A 225 6.66 11.35 13.99
N TYR A 226 6.93 10.59 15.05
CA TYR A 226 5.89 10.12 15.97
C TYR A 226 6.13 10.70 17.36
N SER A 227 5.09 11.33 17.91
CA SER A 227 5.10 11.83 19.29
C SER A 227 4.44 10.81 20.20
N VAL A 228 5.24 10.05 20.96
CA VAL A 228 4.73 9.07 21.93
C VAL A 228 3.86 9.73 22.99
N LYS A 229 4.29 10.89 23.51
CA LYS A 229 3.60 11.61 24.59
C LYS A 229 2.21 12.09 24.16
N GLU A 230 2.10 12.57 22.92
CA GLU A 230 0.87 13.16 22.40
C GLU A 230 0.05 12.18 21.54
N ASN A 231 0.56 10.97 21.32
CA ASN A 231 -0.05 9.88 20.55
C ASN A 231 -0.46 10.26 19.11
N TYR A 232 0.42 10.95 18.38
CA TYR A 232 0.19 11.25 16.97
C TYR A 232 1.44 11.19 16.11
N TRP A 233 1.24 10.86 14.83
CA TRP A 233 2.23 11.09 13.77
C TRP A 233 2.14 12.52 13.28
N TYR A 234 3.28 13.17 13.08
CA TYR A 234 3.37 14.48 12.45
C TYR A 234 4.06 14.38 11.10
N LEU A 235 3.33 14.68 10.02
CA LEU A 235 3.90 14.78 8.69
C LEU A 235 4.67 16.09 8.57
N VAL A 236 6.00 16.00 8.72
CA VAL A 236 6.90 17.16 8.62
C VAL A 236 7.03 17.63 7.18
N GLN A 237 7.13 16.69 6.22
CA GLN A 237 7.36 17.04 4.82
C GLN A 237 6.92 15.92 3.89
N ILE A 238 6.19 16.29 2.84
CA ILE A 238 6.00 15.46 1.65
C ILE A 238 6.24 16.32 0.42
N GLN A 239 7.16 15.88 -0.44
CA GLN A 239 7.50 16.56 -1.68
C GLN A 239 7.73 15.52 -2.75
N ILE A 240 7.19 15.77 -3.94
CA ILE A 240 7.26 14.86 -5.08
C ILE A 240 7.69 15.71 -6.27
N LEU A 241 8.59 15.23 -7.12
CA LEU A 241 8.98 15.91 -8.35
C LEU A 241 7.76 16.20 -9.23
N PRO A 242 7.68 17.35 -9.91
CA PRO A 242 6.50 17.76 -10.67
C PRO A 242 5.96 16.69 -11.64
N GLU A 243 6.84 15.97 -12.33
CA GLU A 243 6.48 14.91 -13.29
C GLU A 243 5.80 13.68 -12.66
N TYR A 244 5.88 13.50 -11.34
CA TYR A 244 5.21 12.43 -10.57
C TYR A 244 3.99 12.93 -9.78
N GLN A 245 3.71 14.24 -9.80
CA GLN A 245 2.54 14.83 -9.14
C GLN A 245 1.26 14.61 -9.95
N GLY A 246 0.10 14.75 -9.30
CA GLY A 246 -1.21 14.59 -9.96
C GLY A 246 -1.55 13.15 -10.38
N LYS A 247 -0.64 12.19 -10.19
CA LYS A 247 -0.77 10.78 -10.57
C LYS A 247 -1.14 9.85 -9.41
N GLY A 248 -1.61 10.40 -8.29
CA GLY A 248 -2.04 9.62 -7.12
C GLY A 248 -0.94 9.24 -6.11
N LEU A 249 0.35 9.47 -6.40
CA LEU A 249 1.45 9.11 -5.49
C LEU A 249 1.31 9.74 -4.10
N GLY A 250 1.11 11.05 -3.99
CA GLY A 250 0.95 11.72 -2.70
C GLY A 250 -0.22 11.17 -1.86
N ARG A 251 -1.34 10.82 -2.52
CA ARG A 251 -2.48 10.17 -1.86
C ARG A 251 -2.10 8.78 -1.35
N ALA A 252 -1.43 7.97 -2.16
CA ALA A 252 -1.02 6.61 -1.78
C ALA A 252 -0.05 6.62 -0.59
N ILE A 253 0.92 7.54 -0.57
CA ILE A 253 1.85 7.72 0.55
C ILE A 253 1.11 8.11 1.83
N LEU A 254 0.21 9.08 1.74
CA LEU A 254 -0.54 9.53 2.92
C LEU A 254 -1.53 8.47 3.41
N GLN A 255 -2.16 7.73 2.51
CA GLN A 255 -3.07 6.61 2.85
C GLN A 255 -2.32 5.53 3.64
N ARG A 256 -1.08 5.20 3.23
CA ARG A 256 -0.21 4.28 3.98
C ARG A 256 0.04 4.76 5.41
N LEU A 257 0.36 6.05 5.60
CA LEU A 257 0.55 6.63 6.94
C LEU A 257 -0.75 6.56 7.77
N LEU A 258 -1.88 6.95 7.18
CA LEU A 258 -3.19 6.93 7.86
C LEU A 258 -3.60 5.53 8.28
N LEU A 259 -3.42 4.52 7.43
CA LEU A 259 -3.73 3.14 7.76
C LEU A 259 -2.81 2.60 8.85
N LYS A 260 -1.52 2.99 8.84
CA LYS A 260 -0.58 2.66 9.92
C LYS A 260 -1.06 3.25 11.24
N ALA A 261 -1.37 4.54 11.27
CA ALA A 261 -1.83 5.24 12.46
C ALA A 261 -3.16 4.66 12.99
N ALA A 262 -4.12 4.40 12.10
CA ALA A 262 -5.42 3.84 12.45
C ALA A 262 -5.34 2.47 13.12
N ARG A 263 -4.39 1.61 12.72
CA ARG A 263 -4.17 0.28 13.35
C ARG A 263 -3.77 0.36 14.82
N HIS A 264 -3.18 1.47 15.24
CA HIS A 264 -2.70 1.68 16.60
C HIS A 264 -3.54 2.73 17.37
N GLY A 265 -4.64 3.23 16.78
CA GLY A 265 -5.44 4.29 17.39
C GLY A 265 -4.67 5.60 17.54
N GLU A 266 -3.76 5.88 16.62
CA GLU A 266 -2.92 7.09 16.59
C GLU A 266 -3.50 8.12 15.62
N ASP A 267 -3.36 9.39 15.96
CA ASP A 267 -3.78 10.49 15.08
C ASP A 267 -2.68 10.85 14.07
N VAL A 268 -3.05 11.58 13.01
CA VAL A 268 -2.08 12.15 12.07
C VAL A 268 -2.28 13.66 11.94
N HIS A 269 -1.22 14.42 12.21
CA HIS A 269 -1.17 15.87 12.18
C HIS A 269 -0.21 16.38 11.10
N LEU A 270 -0.46 17.57 10.58
CA LEU A 270 0.43 18.26 9.64
C LEU A 270 0.19 19.77 9.63
N SER A 271 1.13 20.54 9.10
CA SER A 271 0.92 21.93 8.69
C SER A 271 1.02 22.08 7.18
N VAL A 272 0.29 23.05 6.62
CA VAL A 272 0.30 23.34 5.19
C VAL A 272 0.13 24.83 4.92
N ILE A 273 0.89 25.37 3.96
CA ILE A 273 0.70 26.73 3.45
C ILE A 273 -0.64 26.81 2.71
N THR A 274 -1.47 27.81 3.04
CA THR A 274 -2.84 27.93 2.51
C THR A 274 -2.93 27.94 0.98
N SER A 275 -1.97 28.54 0.29
CA SER A 275 -1.94 28.60 -1.19
C SER A 275 -1.45 27.29 -1.84
N SER A 276 -0.94 26.33 -1.07
CA SER A 276 -0.41 25.08 -1.60
C SER A 276 -1.53 24.19 -2.17
N PRO A 277 -1.32 23.55 -3.35
CA PRO A 277 -2.27 22.61 -3.92
C PRO A 277 -2.48 21.37 -3.02
N ALA A 278 -1.52 21.07 -2.13
CA ALA A 278 -1.63 19.95 -1.19
C ALA A 278 -2.83 20.07 -0.24
N MET A 279 -3.32 21.29 0.02
CA MET A 279 -4.53 21.52 0.82
C MET A 279 -5.74 20.75 0.28
N LYS A 280 -5.94 20.74 -1.04
CA LYS A 280 -7.04 20.01 -1.69
C LYS A 280 -6.92 18.51 -1.45
N LEU A 281 -5.71 17.97 -1.53
CA LEU A 281 -5.42 16.58 -1.24
C LEU A 281 -5.78 16.25 0.22
N TYR A 282 -5.26 17.00 1.18
CA TYR A 282 -5.50 16.75 2.60
C TYR A 282 -6.98 16.80 2.96
N LYS A 283 -7.72 17.81 2.48
CA LYS A 283 -9.18 17.89 2.67
C LYS A 283 -9.91 16.70 2.03
N SER A 284 -9.52 16.29 0.81
CA SER A 284 -10.12 15.11 0.14
C SER A 284 -9.84 13.79 0.86
N MET A 285 -8.85 13.78 1.76
CA MET A 285 -8.50 12.63 2.61
C MET A 285 -9.08 12.76 4.01
N GLY A 286 -9.95 13.74 4.26
CA GLY A 286 -10.67 13.93 5.52
C GLY A 286 -9.81 14.46 6.66
N PHE A 287 -8.77 15.25 6.34
CA PHE A 287 -8.12 16.08 7.35
C PHE A 287 -8.99 17.30 7.68
N GLU A 288 -9.03 17.65 8.95
CA GLU A 288 -9.79 18.77 9.51
C GLU A 288 -8.84 19.85 10.03
N GLU A 289 -9.25 21.11 9.88
CA GLU A 289 -8.52 22.26 10.41
C GLU A 289 -8.70 22.35 11.93
N PHE A 290 -7.62 22.58 12.67
CA PHE A 290 -7.69 22.74 14.13
C PHE A 290 -6.91 23.94 14.66
N GLY A 291 -6.21 24.66 13.80
CA GLY A 291 -5.46 25.86 14.18
C GLY A 291 -4.76 26.52 13.00
N VAL A 292 -4.14 27.66 13.28
CA VAL A 292 -3.32 28.44 12.34
C VAL A 292 -2.04 28.83 13.04
N GLN A 293 -0.91 28.73 12.34
CA GLN A 293 0.40 29.15 12.82
C GLN A 293 1.11 29.97 11.74
N GLY A 294 1.13 31.29 11.91
CA GLY A 294 1.65 32.20 10.89
C GLY A 294 0.88 32.06 9.57
N SER A 295 1.60 31.76 8.48
CA SER A 295 1.03 31.53 7.14
C SER A 295 0.60 30.08 6.88
N GLU A 296 0.67 29.20 7.89
CA GLU A 296 0.30 27.79 7.78
C GLU A 296 -1.00 27.47 8.52
N ILE A 297 -1.80 26.57 7.95
CA ILE A 297 -2.96 25.98 8.59
C ILE A 297 -2.55 24.63 9.18
N LEU A 298 -2.96 24.37 10.42
CA LEU A 298 -2.75 23.12 11.12
C LEU A 298 -3.93 22.18 10.85
N LEU A 299 -3.61 20.99 10.32
CA LEU A 299 -4.58 19.97 9.96
C LEU A 299 -4.36 18.70 10.80
N ARG A 300 -5.46 18.05 11.17
CA ARG A 300 -5.45 16.76 11.85
C ARG A 300 -6.42 15.79 11.23
N LYS A 301 -6.09 14.50 11.31
CA LYS A 301 -7.01 13.41 11.07
C LYS A 301 -7.05 12.57 12.34
N ILE A 302 -8.19 12.67 13.04
CA ILE A 302 -8.43 11.94 14.27
C ILE A 302 -8.78 10.51 13.90
N HIS A 303 -8.23 9.55 14.64
CA HIS A 303 -8.70 8.19 14.56
C HIS A 303 -10.16 8.13 15.05
N SER A 304 -11.08 7.74 14.17
CA SER A 304 -12.42 7.34 14.61
C SER A 304 -12.25 6.04 15.40
N LYS A 305 -12.64 6.05 16.68
CA LYS A 305 -12.85 4.79 17.41
C LYS A 305 -13.82 3.95 16.59
N ILE A 306 -13.33 2.83 16.06
CA ILE A 306 -14.22 1.75 15.66
C ILE A 306 -14.89 1.36 16.97
N ASN A 307 -16.17 1.68 17.13
CA ASN A 307 -16.96 1.17 18.23
C ASN A 307 -16.91 -0.35 18.10
N ASN A 308 -16.25 -1.01 19.05
CA ASN A 308 -16.32 -2.45 19.25
C ASN A 308 -17.77 -2.89 19.44
#